data_AF-A0A1Y4WGN2-F1
#
_entry.id   AF-A0A1Y4WGN2-F1
#
_cell.length_a   1.000
_cell.length_b   1.000
_cell.length_c   1.000
_cell.angle_alpha   90.00
_cell.angle_beta   90.00
_cell.angle_gamma   90.00
#
_symmetry.space_group_name_H-M   'P 1'
#
loop_
_entity.id
_entity.type
_entity.pdbx_description
1 polymer ?
#
loop_
_entity_poly.entity_id
_entity_poly.type
_entity_poly.pdbx_seq_one_letter_code
_entity_poly.pdbx_strand_id
1 'polypeptide(L)'
;MPGLCFFSAGYHFDPDVGTEELGHLEMIGAIVHQLTRNLNDEQVREGGFAPYFVDHTTGVYPTAASGFPWNAASMAVKGDVICDLSEDMAAEQKARVTYDNILRMSDDPDVNNVIRFLREREIVHFQRFGETKRTRGIELLTQGRRRSRRP
;
A
#
# COMPACT_ATOMS: atom_id res chain seq x y z
N MET A 1 -5.02 -5.72 0.33
CA MET A 1 -4.24 -4.47 0.20
C MET A 1 -4.45 -3.56 1.43
N PRO A 2 -3.84 -3.83 2.59
CA PRO A 2 -3.79 -2.86 3.67
C PRO A 2 -2.55 -1.96 3.46
N GLY A 3 -2.70 -0.80 2.81
CA GLY A 3 -1.59 0.15 2.75
C GLY A 3 -1.44 1.03 1.52
N LEU A 4 -2.39 1.08 0.57
CA LEU A 4 -2.26 2.12 -0.47
C LEU A 4 -2.46 3.49 0.19
N CYS A 5 -1.37 4.27 0.24
CA CYS A 5 -1.31 5.68 0.63
C CYS A 5 -2.04 6.53 -0.41
N PHE A 6 -3.35 6.35 -0.55
CA PHE A 6 -4.05 6.91 -1.68
C PHE A 6 -4.39 8.39 -1.54
N PHE A 7 -4.62 8.92 -0.32
CA PHE A 7 -5.13 10.28 -0.20
C PHE A 7 -4.82 10.89 1.18
N SER A 8 -3.62 11.44 1.37
CA SER A 8 -3.40 12.42 2.45
C SER A 8 -3.91 13.79 1.99
N ALA A 9 -5.00 14.25 2.60
CA ALA A 9 -5.69 15.48 2.26
C ALA A 9 -5.31 16.62 3.23
N GLY A 10 -4.45 17.53 2.78
CA GLY A 10 -4.20 18.81 3.45
C GLY A 10 -2.97 19.54 2.90
N TYR A 11 -3.16 20.49 1.97
CA TYR A 11 -2.16 21.38 1.33
C TYR A 11 -0.87 20.76 0.76
N HIS A 12 -0.59 19.47 0.99
CA HIS A 12 0.53 18.67 0.53
C HIS A 12 0.04 17.23 0.31
N PHE A 13 -0.84 17.07 -0.68
CA PHE A 13 -0.96 15.80 -1.38
C PHE A 13 0.43 15.54 -2.01
N ASP A 14 0.99 14.33 -1.91
CA ASP A 14 2.11 13.90 -2.76
C ASP A 14 1.51 13.18 -3.98
N PRO A 15 1.02 13.92 -5.00
CA PRO A 15 0.35 13.34 -6.16
C PRO A 15 1.23 12.34 -6.89
N ASP A 16 2.55 12.50 -6.81
CA ASP A 16 3.50 11.63 -7.49
C ASP A 16 3.42 10.22 -6.88
N VAL A 17 3.52 10.11 -5.55
CA VAL A 17 3.44 8.80 -4.86
C VAL A 17 2.05 8.22 -5.01
N GLY A 18 0.99 8.99 -4.78
CA GLY A 18 -0.38 8.50 -4.94
C GLY A 18 -0.70 7.99 -6.35
N THR A 19 -0.12 8.62 -7.39
CA THR A 19 -0.24 8.15 -8.78
C THR A 19 0.59 6.88 -9.02
N GLU A 20 1.79 6.80 -8.44
CA GLU A 20 2.63 5.60 -8.54
C GLU A 20 1.95 4.37 -7.94
N GLU A 21 1.26 4.53 -6.81
CA GLU A 21 0.51 3.46 -6.13
C GLU A 21 -0.64 2.90 -6.98
N LEU A 22 -1.21 3.68 -7.91
CA LEU A 22 -2.16 3.14 -8.91
C LEU A 22 -1.46 2.16 -9.87
N GLY A 23 -0.21 2.44 -10.24
CA GLY A 23 0.61 1.52 -11.03
C GLY A 23 0.96 0.25 -10.25
N HIS A 24 1.25 0.36 -8.95
CA HIS A 24 1.48 -0.80 -8.09
C HIS A 24 0.24 -1.69 -7.99
N LEU A 25 -0.95 -1.08 -7.86
CA LEU A 25 -2.23 -1.78 -7.87
C LEU A 25 -2.44 -2.55 -9.19
N GLU A 26 -2.13 -1.92 -10.33
CA GLU A 26 -2.18 -2.56 -11.65
C GLU A 26 -1.20 -3.75 -11.73
N MET A 27 0.04 -3.59 -11.27
CA MET A 27 1.05 -4.64 -11.26
C MET A 27 0.62 -5.86 -10.43
N ILE A 28 0.08 -5.65 -9.22
CA ILE A 28 -0.44 -6.74 -8.39
C ILE A 28 -1.67 -7.40 -9.04
N GLY A 29 -2.58 -6.60 -9.60
CA GLY A 29 -3.73 -7.13 -10.34
C GLY A 29 -3.30 -8.01 -11.52
N ALA A 30 -2.27 -7.59 -12.26
CA ALA A 30 -1.70 -8.36 -13.35
C ALA A 30 -1.09 -9.69 -12.89
N ILE A 31 -0.33 -9.70 -11.77
CA ILE A 31 0.21 -10.94 -11.18
C ILE A 31 -0.93 -11.90 -10.82
N VAL A 32 -1.94 -11.42 -10.10
CA VAL A 32 -3.10 -12.24 -9.68
C VAL A 32 -3.81 -12.82 -10.91
N HIS A 33 -4.04 -12.00 -11.94
CA HIS A 33 -4.64 -12.46 -13.18
C HIS A 33 -3.79 -13.53 -13.88
N GLN A 34 -2.47 -13.32 -14.00
CA GLN A 34 -1.57 -14.24 -14.67
C GLN A 34 -1.50 -15.60 -13.96
N LEU A 35 -1.52 -15.61 -12.62
CA LEU A 35 -1.53 -16.83 -11.81
C LEU A 35 -2.86 -17.58 -11.86
N THR A 36 -3.98 -16.90 -12.12
CA THR A 36 -5.33 -17.48 -12.01
C THR A 36 -5.99 -17.81 -13.35
N ARG A 37 -5.65 -17.13 -14.44
CA ARG A 37 -6.34 -17.20 -15.74
C ARG A 37 -6.40 -18.58 -16.42
N ASN A 38 -5.51 -19.51 -16.05
CA ASN A 38 -5.39 -20.83 -16.67
C ASN A 38 -5.47 -21.98 -15.65
N LEU A 39 -6.02 -21.73 -14.45
CA LEU A 39 -6.19 -22.79 -13.45
C LEU A 39 -7.21 -23.82 -13.94
N ASN A 40 -6.90 -25.09 -13.76
CA ASN A 40 -7.84 -26.19 -13.99
C ASN A 40 -8.67 -26.51 -12.72
N ASP A 41 -9.73 -27.30 -12.87
CA ASP A 41 -10.66 -27.63 -11.79
C ASP A 41 -10.02 -28.29 -10.56
N GLU A 42 -8.93 -29.03 -10.75
CA GLU A 42 -8.19 -29.68 -9.65
C GLU A 42 -7.38 -28.63 -8.87
N GLN A 43 -6.63 -27.78 -9.58
CA GLN A 43 -5.84 -26.69 -8.99
C GLN A 43 -6.72 -25.70 -8.21
N VAL A 44 -7.92 -25.39 -8.72
CA VAL A 44 -8.89 -24.54 -8.01
C VAL A 44 -9.32 -25.17 -6.68
N ARG A 45 -9.55 -26.48 -6.66
CA ARG A 45 -10.04 -27.21 -5.47
C ARG A 45 -8.95 -27.46 -4.43
N GLU A 46 -7.76 -27.83 -4.86
CA GLU A 46 -6.66 -28.23 -3.97
C GLU A 46 -5.85 -27.03 -3.45
N GLY A 47 -5.76 -25.94 -4.22
CA GLY A 47 -4.94 -24.77 -3.89
C GLY A 47 -5.52 -23.80 -2.87
N GLY A 48 -6.64 -24.15 -2.21
CA GLY A 48 -7.35 -23.22 -1.30
C GLY A 48 -8.00 -22.02 -2.01
N PHE A 49 -8.01 -22.00 -3.34
CA PHE A 49 -8.59 -20.93 -4.17
C PHE A 49 -10.09 -21.09 -4.39
N ALA A 50 -10.65 -22.28 -4.12
CA ALA A 50 -12.07 -22.58 -4.33
C ALA A 50 -13.04 -21.54 -3.74
N PRO A 51 -12.89 -21.04 -2.50
CA PRO A 51 -13.77 -19.99 -1.98
C PRO A 51 -13.76 -18.73 -2.84
N TYR A 52 -12.57 -18.27 -3.26
CA TYR A 52 -12.41 -17.12 -4.14
C TYR A 52 -13.05 -17.37 -5.51
N PHE A 53 -12.84 -18.56 -6.07
CA PHE A 53 -13.37 -18.93 -7.37
C PHE A 53 -14.90 -18.98 -7.39
N VAL A 54 -15.54 -19.43 -6.31
CA VAL A 54 -17.01 -19.43 -6.21
C VAL A 54 -17.57 -18.01 -6.27
N ASP A 55 -16.92 -17.05 -5.61
CA ASP A 55 -17.40 -15.67 -5.57
C ASP A 55 -17.02 -14.86 -6.81
N HIS A 56 -15.84 -15.13 -7.40
CA HIS A 56 -15.19 -14.24 -8.36
C HIS A 56 -14.61 -14.95 -9.60
N THR A 57 -14.73 -16.28 -9.70
CA THR A 57 -14.07 -17.09 -10.73
C THR A 57 -12.55 -16.80 -10.74
N THR A 58 -12.00 -16.31 -11.85
CA THR A 58 -10.60 -15.86 -11.97
C THR A 58 -10.51 -14.34 -12.14
N GLY A 59 -11.59 -13.63 -11.83
CA GLY A 59 -11.62 -12.17 -11.88
C GLY A 59 -10.81 -11.58 -10.73
N VAL A 60 -10.09 -10.48 -11.00
CA VAL A 60 -9.34 -9.76 -9.97
C VAL A 60 -10.30 -8.94 -9.12
N TYR A 61 -10.51 -9.39 -7.89
CA TYR A 61 -11.31 -8.70 -6.89
C TYR A 61 -10.42 -8.16 -5.74
N PRO A 62 -10.53 -6.87 -5.37
CA PRO A 62 -9.68 -6.25 -4.36
C PRO A 62 -10.09 -6.67 -2.94
N THR A 63 -9.52 -7.78 -2.48
CA THR A 63 -9.70 -8.32 -1.14
C THR A 63 -8.36 -8.67 -0.50
N ALA A 64 -8.31 -8.73 0.83
CA ALA A 64 -7.15 -9.26 1.54
C ALA A 64 -7.06 -10.78 1.42
N ALA A 65 -5.88 -11.37 1.69
CA ALA A 65 -5.72 -12.83 1.72
C ALA A 65 -6.65 -13.51 2.77
N SER A 66 -7.08 -12.78 3.79
CA SER A 66 -8.07 -13.23 4.78
C SER A 66 -9.53 -13.09 4.32
N GLY A 67 -9.78 -12.60 3.11
CA GLY A 67 -11.13 -12.40 2.54
C GLY A 67 -11.78 -11.05 2.89
N PHE A 68 -11.12 -10.16 3.65
CA PHE A 68 -11.68 -8.85 3.96
C PHE A 68 -11.68 -7.93 2.72
N PRO A 69 -12.84 -7.47 2.23
CA PRO A 69 -12.93 -6.64 1.03
C PRO A 69 -12.32 -5.26 1.29
N TRP A 70 -11.59 -4.74 0.30
CA TRP A 70 -11.13 -3.36 0.38
C TRP A 70 -12.33 -2.40 0.40
N ASN A 71 -12.24 -1.37 1.23
CA ASN A 71 -13.23 -0.30 1.31
C ASN A 71 -12.58 0.99 1.85
N ALA A 72 -13.32 2.09 1.76
CA ALA A 72 -12.86 3.41 2.19
C ALA A 72 -12.48 3.49 3.69
N ALA A 73 -12.99 2.59 4.54
CA ALA A 73 -12.64 2.59 5.96
C ALA A 73 -11.20 2.13 6.23
N SER A 74 -10.52 1.56 5.23
CA SER A 74 -9.10 1.23 5.30
C SER A 74 -8.16 2.44 5.10
N MET A 75 -8.70 3.58 4.68
CA MET A 75 -7.94 4.81 4.44
C MET A 75 -7.82 5.64 5.72
N ALA A 76 -6.60 5.93 6.14
CA ALA A 76 -6.32 6.79 7.29
C ALA A 76 -6.11 8.23 6.81
N VAL A 77 -7.08 9.10 7.09
CA VAL A 77 -7.02 10.53 6.73
C VAL A 77 -7.55 11.35 7.88
N LYS A 78 -6.72 12.23 8.44
CA LYS A 78 -7.07 13.08 9.58
C LYS A 78 -7.18 14.55 9.20
N GLY A 79 -6.53 14.97 8.10
CA GLY A 79 -6.48 16.37 7.68
C GLY A 79 -5.43 17.19 8.41
N ASP A 80 -4.56 16.53 9.18
CA ASP A 80 -3.39 17.13 9.81
C ASP A 80 -2.13 16.54 9.18
N VAL A 81 -1.28 17.40 8.63
CA VAL A 81 -0.12 16.99 7.82
C VAL A 81 0.83 16.07 8.59
N ILE A 82 1.06 16.30 9.89
CA ILE A 82 1.99 15.47 10.66
C ILE A 82 1.36 14.14 11.02
N CYS A 83 0.08 14.14 11.36
CA CYS A 83 -0.68 12.92 11.58
C CYS A 83 -0.69 12.06 10.32
N ASP A 84 -1.07 12.64 9.19
CA ASP A 84 -1.23 11.91 7.94
C ASP A 84 0.11 11.38 7.41
N LEU A 85 1.19 12.17 7.45
CA LEU A 85 2.54 11.66 7.12
C LEU A 85 3.02 10.54 8.05
N SER A 86 2.53 10.50 9.30
CA SER A 86 2.86 9.40 10.21
C SER A 86 2.13 8.12 9.83
N GLU A 87 0.87 8.23 9.43
CA GLU A 87 0.07 7.12 8.91
C GLU A 87 0.64 6.60 7.60
N ASP A 88 1.04 7.49 6.67
CA ASP A 88 1.64 7.12 5.40
C ASP A 88 2.94 6.33 5.63
N MET A 89 3.85 6.83 6.47
CA MET A 89 5.06 6.09 6.86
C MET A 89 4.75 4.70 7.48
N ALA A 90 3.69 4.61 8.29
CA ALA A 90 3.29 3.33 8.87
C ALA A 90 2.71 2.37 7.82
N ALA A 91 1.95 2.89 6.85
CA ALA A 91 1.41 2.15 5.72
C ALA A 91 2.54 1.53 4.88
N GLU A 92 3.57 2.31 4.52
CA GLU A 92 4.72 1.82 3.76
C GLU A 92 5.47 0.66 4.46
N GLN A 93 5.63 0.74 5.79
CA GLN A 93 6.27 -0.35 6.54
C GLN A 93 5.40 -1.61 6.62
N LYS A 94 4.07 -1.47 6.74
CA LYS A 94 3.13 -2.59 6.71
C LYS A 94 3.12 -3.28 5.33
N ALA A 95 3.16 -2.49 4.25
CA ALA A 95 3.28 -3.00 2.89
C ALA A 95 4.61 -3.76 2.71
N ARG A 96 5.75 -3.15 3.07
CA ARG A 96 7.08 -3.78 3.03
C ARG A 96 7.13 -5.14 3.74
N VAL A 97 6.55 -5.25 4.94
CA VAL A 97 6.49 -6.51 5.70
C VAL A 97 5.58 -7.54 5.02
N THR A 98 4.50 -7.08 4.38
CA THR A 98 3.63 -7.96 3.60
C THR A 98 4.40 -8.56 2.42
N TYR A 99 5.18 -7.76 1.70
CA TYR A 99 6.05 -8.26 0.63
C TYR A 99 7.16 -9.18 1.14
N ASP A 100 7.79 -8.88 2.28
CA ASP A 100 8.74 -9.80 2.93
C ASP A 100 8.09 -11.18 3.18
N ASN A 101 6.83 -11.21 3.62
CA ASN A 101 6.11 -12.46 3.86
C ASN A 101 5.81 -13.20 2.55
N ILE A 102 5.42 -12.50 1.49
CA ILE A 102 5.21 -13.12 0.17
C ILE A 102 6.51 -13.76 -0.33
N LEU A 103 7.64 -13.06 -0.24
CA LEU A 103 8.96 -13.57 -0.67
C LEU A 103 9.44 -14.79 0.14
N ARG A 104 8.92 -15.00 1.36
CA ARG A 104 9.20 -16.21 2.15
C ARG A 104 8.36 -17.41 1.70
N MET A 105 7.22 -17.16 1.06
CA MET A 105 6.23 -18.18 0.71
C MET A 105 6.25 -18.54 -0.77
N SER A 106 6.76 -17.66 -1.64
CA SER A 106 6.77 -17.85 -3.10
C SER A 106 8.14 -18.33 -3.59
N ASP A 107 8.13 -19.36 -4.43
CA ASP A 107 9.29 -19.91 -5.13
C ASP A 107 9.35 -19.49 -6.62
N ASP A 108 8.32 -18.82 -7.13
CA ASP A 108 8.24 -18.35 -8.52
C ASP A 108 9.13 -17.10 -8.73
N PRO A 109 10.17 -17.17 -9.59
CA PRO A 109 11.06 -16.05 -9.84
C PRO A 109 10.34 -14.86 -10.51
N ASP A 110 9.33 -15.08 -11.34
CA ASP A 110 8.63 -14.01 -12.07
C ASP A 110 7.76 -13.19 -11.12
N VAL A 111 7.10 -13.85 -10.16
CA VAL A 111 6.40 -13.18 -9.05
C VAL A 111 7.41 -12.47 -8.14
N ASN A 112 8.46 -13.19 -7.71
CA ASN A 112 9.41 -12.68 -6.72
C ASN A 112 10.17 -11.44 -7.21
N ASN A 113 10.48 -11.34 -8.50
CA ASN A 113 11.16 -10.16 -9.05
C ASN A 113 10.30 -8.90 -8.96
N VAL A 114 9.01 -9.02 -9.28
CA VAL A 114 8.06 -7.89 -9.16
C VAL A 114 7.85 -7.51 -7.70
N ILE A 115 7.71 -8.50 -6.80
CA ILE A 115 7.54 -8.24 -5.37
C ILE A 115 8.78 -7.58 -4.75
N ARG A 116 10.00 -7.93 -5.20
CA ARG A 116 11.22 -7.23 -4.77
C ARG A 116 11.22 -5.77 -5.22
N PHE A 117 10.81 -5.50 -6.46
CA PHE A 117 10.70 -4.13 -6.96
C PHE A 117 9.72 -3.29 -6.11
N LEU A 118 8.50 -3.77 -5.88
CA LEU A 118 7.50 -3.07 -5.04
C LEU A 118 8.05 -2.85 -3.63
N ARG A 119 8.62 -3.89 -3.03
CA ARG A 119 9.27 -3.77 -1.71
C ARG A 119 10.35 -2.69 -1.64
N GLU A 120 11.13 -2.49 -2.69
CA GLU A 120 12.14 -1.43 -2.77
C GLU A 120 11.50 -0.04 -2.88
N ARG A 121 10.41 0.08 -3.64
CA ARG A 121 9.62 1.32 -3.73
C ARG A 121 9.08 1.76 -2.37
N GLU A 122 8.71 0.81 -1.52
CA GLU A 122 8.09 1.11 -0.23
C GLU A 122 9.14 1.68 0.76
N ILE A 123 10.41 1.30 0.57
CA ILE A 123 11.54 1.91 1.28
C ILE A 123 11.73 3.36 0.79
N VAL A 124 11.63 3.61 -0.51
CA VAL A 124 11.75 4.96 -1.08
C VAL A 124 10.61 5.86 -0.60
N HIS A 125 9.36 5.38 -0.64
CA HIS A 125 8.19 6.11 -0.17
C HIS A 125 8.30 6.44 1.31
N PHE A 126 8.70 5.46 2.14
CA PHE A 126 8.93 5.67 3.56
C PHE A 126 9.95 6.80 3.84
N GLN A 127 11.08 6.82 3.12
CA GLN A 127 12.08 7.88 3.29
C GLN A 127 11.55 9.24 2.83
N ARG A 128 10.84 9.30 1.70
CA ARG A 128 10.26 10.55 1.16
C ARG A 128 9.23 11.17 2.11
N PHE A 129 8.34 10.35 2.68
CA PHE A 129 7.41 10.80 3.72
C PHE A 129 8.15 11.22 5.00
N GLY A 130 9.18 10.47 5.42
CA GLY A 130 9.99 10.80 6.58
C GLY A 130 10.75 12.13 6.45
N GLU A 131 11.31 12.42 5.28
CA GLU A 131 11.94 13.70 4.95
C GLU A 131 10.92 14.85 4.97
N THR A 132 9.76 14.64 4.36
CA THR A 132 8.67 15.63 4.34
C THR A 132 8.17 15.94 5.76
N LYS A 133 7.94 14.89 6.57
CA LYS A 133 7.50 15.02 7.97
C LYS A 133 8.51 15.80 8.81
N ARG A 134 9.82 15.54 8.62
CA ARG A 134 10.89 16.26 9.31
C ARG A 134 10.85 17.75 9.00
N THR A 135 10.75 18.11 7.72
CA THR A 135 10.71 19.49 7.26
C THR A 135 9.46 20.22 7.77
N ARG A 136 8.27 19.62 7.62
CA ARG A 136 7.01 20.21 8.07
C ARG A 136 6.92 20.31 9.61
N GLY A 137 7.48 19.34 10.32
CA GLY A 137 7.57 19.39 11.78
C GLY A 137 8.38 20.59 12.28
N ILE A 138 9.50 20.92 11.63
CA ILE A 138 10.32 22.11 11.95
C ILE A 138 9.52 23.41 11.71
N GLU A 139 8.79 23.50 10.59
CA GLU A 139 7.94 24.66 10.29
C GLU A 139 6.86 24.88 11.36
N LEU A 140 6.19 23.81 11.80
CA LEU A 140 5.17 23.92 12.85
C LEU A 140 5.75 24.38 14.18
N LEU A 141 6.92 23.86 14.57
CA LEU A 141 7.62 24.31 15.78
C LEU A 141 8.00 25.79 15.71
N THR A 142 8.47 26.27 14.55
CA THR A 142 8.86 27.67 14.37
C THR A 142 7.65 28.62 14.30
N GLN A 143 6.54 28.19 13.67
CA GLN A 143 5.28 28.93 13.65
C GLN A 143 4.63 29.01 15.04
N GLY A 144 4.64 27.93 15.82
CA GLY A 144 4.19 27.92 17.21
C GLY A 144 4.98 28.90 18.08
N ARG A 145 6.31 28.94 17.92
CA ARG A 145 7.20 29.91 18.59
C ARG A 145 6.95 31.36 18.17
N ARG A 146 6.49 31.61 16.95
CA ARG A 146 6.09 32.95 16.47
C ARG A 146 4.72 33.37 17.00
N ARG A 147 3.77 32.43 17.14
CA ARG A 147 2.44 32.71 17.71
C ARG A 147 2.49 32.99 19.21
N SER A 148 3.32 32.28 19.97
CA SER A 148 3.49 32.53 21.41
C SER A 148 4.27 33.81 21.76
N ARG A 149 4.83 34.49 20.76
CA ARG A 149 5.60 35.74 20.90
C ARG A 149 4.84 36.97 20.40
N ARG A 150 3.59 36.83 19.94
CA ARG A 150 2.73 37.99 19.65
C ARG A 150 2.08 38.46 20.97
N PRO A 151 2.16 39.76 21.30
CA PRO A 151 1.56 40.32 22.52
C PRO A 151 0.04 40.18 22.52
#